data_AF-A0A453N6Q1-F1
#
_entry.id   AF-A0A453N6Q1-F1
#
_cell.length_a   1.000
_cell.length_b   1.000
_cell.length_c   1.000
_cell.angle_alpha   90.00
_cell.angle_beta   90.00
_cell.angle_gamma   90.00
#
_symmetry.space_group_name_H-M   'P 1'
#
loop_
_entity.id
_entity.type
_entity.pdbx_description
1 polymer ?
#
loop_
_entity_poly.entity_id
_entity_poly.type
_entity_poly.pdbx_seq_one_letter_code
_entity_poly.pdbx_strand_id
1 'polypeptide(L)'
;MCRGHTLEKLFVNLLLEIAEDEISFRTVVRDLKTKRPMLQIVLLSSKAWMFSGYCYENEMDGSHVTAHLQPTVKLLYSNCSSASETDLRTVEEWSSKYRAEQLYMMARQINELTECLSSAKDEFPLSCSSLEGMCLSSLER
;
A
#
# COMPACT_ATOMS: atom_id res chain seq x y z
N MET A 1 -1.57 -21.62 7.88
CA MET A 1 -2.32 -22.30 6.79
C MET A 1 -3.56 -21.48 6.46
N CYS A 2 -3.49 -20.63 5.43
CA CYS A 2 -4.64 -20.03 4.73
C CYS A 2 -4.35 -20.14 3.23
N ARG A 3 -5.10 -20.98 2.52
CA ARG A 3 -4.90 -21.28 1.10
C ARG A 3 -5.28 -20.07 0.25
N GLY A 4 -4.29 -19.43 -0.36
CA GLY A 4 -4.38 -18.79 -1.67
C GLY A 4 -4.99 -17.39 -1.80
N HIS A 5 -5.88 -16.97 -0.90
CA HIS A 5 -6.56 -15.66 -1.00
C HIS A 5 -6.44 -14.88 0.31
N THR A 6 -5.35 -14.13 0.46
CA THR A 6 -5.19 -13.16 1.55
C THR A 6 -5.89 -11.85 1.16
N LEU A 7 -6.34 -11.08 2.17
CA LEU A 7 -6.93 -9.75 1.95
C LEU A 7 -6.02 -8.87 1.09
N GLU A 8 -4.72 -8.94 1.34
CA GLU A 8 -3.67 -8.33 0.54
C GLU A 8 -3.78 -8.68 -0.95
N LYS A 9 -3.86 -9.98 -1.30
CA LYS A 9 -3.96 -10.40 -2.71
C LYS A 9 -5.25 -9.90 -3.38
N LEU A 10 -6.36 -9.91 -2.66
CA LEU A 10 -7.62 -9.35 -3.18
C LEU A 10 -7.51 -7.85 -3.42
N PHE A 11 -6.88 -7.13 -2.48
CA PHE A 11 -6.68 -5.70 -2.58
C PHE A 11 -5.73 -5.34 -3.73
N VAL A 12 -4.61 -6.06 -3.87
CA VAL A 12 -3.67 -5.89 -4.99
C VAL A 12 -4.37 -6.12 -6.34
N ASN A 13 -5.12 -7.20 -6.49
CA ASN A 13 -5.85 -7.47 -7.73
C ASN A 13 -6.83 -6.34 -8.08
N LEU A 14 -7.54 -5.82 -7.09
CA LEU A 14 -8.43 -4.67 -7.27
C LEU A 14 -7.66 -3.40 -7.68
N LEU A 15 -6.53 -3.09 -7.03
CA LEU A 15 -5.68 -1.97 -7.43
C LEU A 15 -5.19 -2.13 -8.88
N LEU A 16 -4.83 -3.34 -9.29
CA LEU A 16 -4.31 -3.64 -10.62
C LEU A 16 -5.39 -3.52 -11.70
N GLU A 17 -6.59 -4.03 -11.44
CA GLU A 17 -7.73 -3.97 -12.36
C GLU A 17 -8.12 -2.51 -12.65
N ILE A 18 -8.10 -1.65 -11.62
CA ILE A 18 -8.51 -0.25 -11.78
C ILE A 18 -7.38 0.63 -12.33
N ALA A 19 -6.11 0.25 -12.10
CA ALA A 19 -4.94 1.02 -12.56
C ALA A 19 -4.58 0.83 -14.04
N GLU A 20 -5.14 -0.15 -14.75
CA GLU A 20 -4.90 -0.29 -16.20
C GLU A 20 -5.43 0.92 -17.00
N ASP A 21 -6.39 1.66 -16.45
CA ASP A 21 -7.01 2.81 -17.11
C ASP A 21 -6.46 4.19 -16.70
N GLU A 22 -5.70 4.32 -15.59
CA GLU A 22 -5.18 5.61 -15.12
C GLU A 22 -3.75 5.57 -14.54
N ILE A 23 -2.93 6.55 -14.95
CA ILE A 23 -1.49 6.70 -14.64
C ILE A 23 -1.20 7.06 -13.16
N SER A 24 -2.22 7.26 -12.32
CA SER A 24 -2.08 7.62 -10.90
C SER A 24 -3.32 7.23 -10.12
N PHE A 25 -3.46 5.95 -9.81
CA PHE A 25 -4.64 5.43 -9.12
C PHE A 25 -4.65 5.83 -7.65
N ARG A 26 -5.74 6.49 -7.22
CA ARG A 26 -5.93 7.01 -5.87
C ARG A 26 -7.20 6.43 -5.28
N THR A 27 -7.15 6.04 -4.02
CA THR A 27 -8.25 5.33 -3.38
C THR A 27 -8.46 5.82 -1.95
N VAL A 28 -9.72 5.97 -1.56
CA VAL A 28 -10.11 6.15 -0.17
C VAL A 28 -10.91 4.92 0.25
N VAL A 29 -10.39 4.21 1.25
CA VAL A 29 -11.08 3.08 1.86
C VAL A 29 -11.88 3.57 3.06
N ARG A 30 -13.17 3.25 3.04
CA ARG A 30 -14.16 3.66 4.03
C ARG A 30 -14.70 2.46 4.76
N ASP A 31 -15.01 2.64 6.03
CA ASP A 31 -15.79 1.65 6.76
C ASP A 31 -17.18 1.52 6.14
N LEU A 32 -17.58 0.28 5.87
CA LEU A 32 -18.81 -0.05 5.18
C LEU A 32 -20.04 0.44 5.96
N LYS A 33 -19.98 0.45 7.30
CA LYS A 33 -21.12 0.81 8.16
C LYS A 33 -21.24 2.31 8.36
N THR A 34 -20.17 2.95 8.81
CA THR A 34 -20.14 4.37 9.16
C THR A 34 -19.89 5.27 7.95
N LYS A 35 -19.42 4.70 6.83
CA LYS A 35 -19.00 5.43 5.61
C LYS A 35 -17.83 6.40 5.86
N ARG A 36 -17.25 6.38 7.06
CA ARG A 36 -16.13 7.22 7.46
C ARG A 36 -14.87 6.76 6.72
N PRO A 37 -14.05 7.69 6.18
CA PRO A 37 -12.78 7.32 5.58
C PRO A 37 -11.81 6.87 6.67
N MET A 38 -11.17 5.73 6.43
CA MET A 38 -10.25 5.10 7.38
C MET A 38 -8.83 4.95 6.81
N LEU A 39 -8.68 4.94 5.49
CA LEU A 39 -7.38 4.76 4.84
C LEU A 39 -7.35 5.50 3.50
N GLN A 40 -6.32 6.31 3.27
CA GLN A 40 -6.02 6.89 1.96
C GLN A 40 -4.87 6.11 1.32
N ILE A 41 -4.97 5.83 0.02
CA ILE A 41 -3.97 5.07 -0.73
C ILE A 41 -3.69 5.75 -2.07
N VAL A 42 -2.41 5.81 -2.44
CA VAL A 42 -1.94 6.25 -3.76
C VAL A 42 -1.06 5.17 -4.34
N LEU A 43 -1.48 4.58 -5.45
CA LEU A 43 -0.67 3.63 -6.19
C LEU A 43 0.48 4.35 -6.88
N LEU A 44 1.72 3.97 -6.57
CA LEU A 44 2.92 4.51 -7.22
C LEU A 44 3.35 3.64 -8.40
N SER A 45 3.32 2.32 -8.23
CA SER A 45 3.69 1.39 -9.28
C SER A 45 3.08 0.01 -9.06
N SER A 46 2.36 -0.48 -10.06
CA SER A 46 1.79 -1.83 -10.14
C SER A 46 2.77 -2.89 -10.67
N LYS A 47 3.92 -2.45 -11.19
CA LYS A 47 4.92 -3.29 -11.86
C LYS A 47 6.30 -3.15 -11.20
N ALA A 48 6.32 -2.86 -9.90
CA ALA A 48 7.56 -2.74 -9.17
C ALA A 48 8.13 -4.13 -8.87
N TRP A 49 9.44 -4.15 -8.65
CA TRP A 49 10.15 -5.31 -8.14
C TRP A 49 10.79 -4.90 -6.82
N MET A 50 10.67 -5.79 -5.84
CA MET A 50 11.39 -5.71 -4.59
C MET A 50 12.51 -6.73 -4.62
N PHE A 51 13.68 -6.32 -4.14
CA PHE A 51 14.83 -7.18 -3.95
C PHE A 51 14.90 -7.57 -2.48
N SER A 52 14.74 -8.85 -2.17
CA SER A 52 15.04 -9.39 -0.85
C SER A 52 16.43 -10.02 -0.87
N GLY A 53 17.42 -9.24 -0.44
CA GLY A 53 18.81 -9.67 -0.41
C GLY A 53 19.71 -8.59 0.17
N TYR A 54 20.80 -9.01 0.79
CA TYR A 54 21.87 -8.10 1.19
C TYR A 54 22.86 -7.99 0.03
N CYS A 55 23.16 -6.77 -0.41
CA CYS A 55 24.31 -6.53 -1.29
C CYS A 55 25.59 -6.72 -0.48
N TYR A 56 26.05 -7.96 -0.29
CA TYR A 56 27.40 -8.19 0.20
C TYR A 56 28.37 -7.89 -0.94
N GLU A 57 29.04 -6.75 -0.87
CA GLU A 57 30.03 -6.31 -1.87
C GLU A 57 31.35 -7.10 -1.80
N ASN A 58 31.44 -8.11 -0.93
CA ASN A 58 32.61 -8.96 -0.80
C ASN A 58 32.17 -10.35 -0.35
N GLU A 59 32.05 -11.31 -1.27
CA GLU A 59 32.63 -12.65 -1.08
C GLU A 59 33.15 -13.15 -2.43
N MET A 60 34.48 -13.23 -2.54
CA MET A 60 35.21 -13.91 -3.61
C MET A 60 35.04 -15.43 -3.48
N ASP A 61 33.81 -15.92 -3.55
CA ASP A 61 33.58 -17.33 -3.83
C ASP A 61 32.36 -17.45 -4.75
N GLY A 62 32.52 -18.21 -5.84
CA GLY A 62 31.69 -18.16 -7.04
C GLY A 62 30.25 -18.65 -6.90
N SER A 63 29.68 -18.69 -5.69
CA SER A 63 28.25 -18.90 -5.51
C SER A 63 27.52 -17.58 -5.71
N HIS A 64 26.97 -17.39 -6.91
CA HIS A 64 26.01 -16.33 -7.18
C HIS A 64 24.89 -16.42 -6.12
N VAL A 65 24.88 -15.50 -5.15
CA VAL A 65 23.75 -15.30 -4.25
C VAL A 65 22.57 -14.97 -5.15
N THR A 66 21.61 -15.89 -5.23
CA THR A 66 20.41 -15.70 -6.04
C THR A 66 19.60 -14.58 -5.43
N ALA A 67 19.79 -13.38 -5.98
CA ALA A 67 18.90 -12.25 -5.85
C ALA A 67 17.44 -12.70 -5.98
N HIS A 68 16.71 -12.77 -4.86
CA HIS A 68 15.27 -13.04 -4.90
C HIS A 68 14.55 -11.74 -5.23
N LEU A 69 14.22 -11.59 -6.50
CA LEU A 69 13.37 -10.53 -7.01
C LEU A 69 11.92 -10.98 -6.93
N GLN A 70 11.11 -10.29 -6.15
CA GLN A 70 9.67 -10.53 -6.04
C GLN A 70 8.89 -9.37 -6.66
N PRO A 71 7.89 -9.64 -7.51
CA PRO A 71 7.02 -8.60 -8.04
C PRO A 71 6.18 -8.01 -6.90
N THR A 72 6.14 -6.69 -6.81
CA THR A 72 5.41 -5.98 -5.75
C THR A 72 4.64 -4.80 -6.31
N VAL A 73 3.62 -4.40 -5.57
CA VAL A 73 2.88 -3.17 -5.80
C VAL A 73 3.38 -2.14 -4.79
N LYS A 74 3.96 -1.03 -5.27
CA LYS A 74 4.41 0.08 -4.42
C LYS A 74 3.31 1.12 -4.31
N LEU A 75 3.05 1.57 -3.10
CA LEU A 75 2.00 2.54 -2.82
C LEU A 75 2.37 3.44 -1.65
N LEU A 76 1.70 4.60 -1.58
CA LEU A 76 1.65 5.44 -0.39
C LEU A 76 0.34 5.17 0.33
N TYR A 77 0.36 5.22 1.66
CA TYR A 77 -0.84 5.13 2.47
C TYR A 77 -0.85 6.12 3.64
N SER A 78 -2.03 6.50 4.09
CA SER A 78 -2.24 7.29 5.32
C SER A 78 -3.40 6.70 6.11
N ASN A 79 -3.16 6.39 7.38
CA ASN A 79 -4.18 5.87 8.29
C ASN A 79 -5.02 7.02 8.85
N CYS A 80 -6.31 7.03 8.52
CA CYS A 80 -7.27 8.03 8.94
C CYS A 80 -8.24 7.54 10.03
N SER A 81 -8.07 6.31 10.52
CA SER A 81 -9.01 5.68 11.47
C SER A 81 -9.25 6.48 12.75
N SER A 82 -8.20 7.14 13.27
CA SER A 82 -8.26 8.01 14.44
C SER A 82 -8.18 9.51 14.12
N ALA A 83 -8.34 9.89 12.86
CA ALA A 83 -8.19 11.28 12.42
C ALA A 83 -9.31 12.17 12.99
N SER A 84 -9.00 13.44 13.25
CA SER A 84 -9.99 14.41 13.72
C SER A 84 -10.99 14.76 12.61
N GLU A 85 -12.15 15.33 12.95
CA GLU A 85 -13.15 15.74 11.95
C GLU A 85 -12.59 16.75 10.94
N THR A 86 -11.67 17.62 11.37
CA THR A 86 -10.97 18.56 10.48
C THR A 86 -10.07 17.82 9.49
N ASP A 87 -9.35 16.79 9.94
CA ASP A 87 -8.51 15.98 9.06
C ASP A 87 -9.35 15.16 8.08
N LEU A 88 -10.48 14.60 8.53
CA LEU A 88 -11.40 13.89 7.64
C LEU A 88 -11.95 14.80 6.54
N ARG A 89 -12.23 16.07 6.86
CA ARG A 89 -12.64 17.04 5.84
C ARG A 89 -11.54 17.26 4.79
N THR A 90 -10.28 17.34 5.21
CA THR A 90 -9.14 17.40 4.28
C THR A 90 -9.05 16.13 3.43
N VAL A 91 -9.35 14.96 3.99
CA VAL A 91 -9.43 13.68 3.24
C VAL A 91 -10.53 13.73 2.19
N GLU A 92 -11.70 14.28 2.50
CA GLU A 92 -12.81 14.45 1.55
C GLU A 92 -12.48 15.43 0.41
N GLU A 93 -11.86 16.56 0.76
CA GLU A 93 -11.40 17.56 -0.20
C GLU A 93 -10.34 16.97 -1.14
N TRP A 94 -9.38 16.22 -0.60
CA TRP A 94 -8.38 15.47 -1.37
C TRP A 94 -9.05 14.46 -2.30
N SER A 95 -9.99 13.68 -1.76
CA SER A 95 -10.73 12.67 -2.50
C SER A 95 -11.47 13.27 -3.70
N SER A 96 -12.13 14.41 -3.49
CA SER A 96 -12.87 15.12 -4.54
C SER A 96 -11.94 15.75 -5.56
N LYS A 97 -10.87 16.40 -5.11
CA LYS A 97 -9.87 17.08 -5.96
C LYS A 97 -9.23 16.11 -6.95
N TYR A 98 -8.91 14.91 -6.50
CA TYR A 98 -8.18 13.93 -7.28
C TYR A 98 -9.03 12.78 -7.80
N ARG A 99 -10.37 12.90 -7.70
CA ARG A 99 -11.33 11.87 -8.13
C ARG A 99 -10.96 10.48 -7.62
N ALA A 100 -10.60 10.39 -6.35
CA ALA A 100 -10.17 9.14 -5.76
C ALA A 100 -11.32 8.13 -5.72
N GLU A 101 -10.99 6.88 -6.02
CA GLU A 101 -11.93 5.76 -6.00
C GLU A 101 -12.40 5.47 -4.57
N GLN A 102 -13.68 5.08 -4.43
CA GLN A 102 -14.29 4.87 -3.12
C GLN A 102 -14.47 3.37 -2.87
N LEU A 103 -13.65 2.82 -1.99
CA LEU A 103 -13.79 1.42 -1.58
C LEU A 103 -14.43 1.32 -0.21
N TYR A 104 -15.39 0.41 -0.08
CA TYR A 104 -16.06 0.16 1.18
C TYR A 104 -15.72 -1.23 1.69
N MET A 105 -15.17 -1.29 2.90
CA MET A 105 -14.72 -2.53 3.54
C MET A 105 -15.14 -2.54 5.01
N MET A 106 -15.21 -3.71 5.63
CA MET A 106 -15.47 -3.76 7.07
C MET A 106 -14.29 -3.18 7.84
N ALA A 107 -14.50 -2.38 8.88
CA ALA A 107 -13.43 -1.78 9.71
C ALA A 107 -12.32 -2.79 10.10
N ARG A 108 -12.70 -4.03 10.44
CA ARG A 108 -11.73 -5.10 10.75
C ARG A 108 -10.78 -5.37 9.58
N GLN A 109 -11.30 -5.48 8.36
CA GLN A 109 -10.48 -5.70 7.16
C GLN A 109 -9.59 -4.49 6.88
N ILE A 110 -10.08 -3.27 7.11
CA ILE A 110 -9.27 -2.05 6.93
C ILE A 110 -8.09 -2.03 7.91
N ASN A 111 -8.32 -2.45 9.16
CA ASN A 111 -7.26 -2.55 10.16
C ASN A 111 -6.24 -3.63 9.77
N GLU A 112 -6.70 -4.83 9.37
CA GLU A 112 -5.82 -5.90 8.87
C GLU A 112 -4.96 -5.43 7.68
N LEU A 113 -5.56 -4.71 6.73
CA LEU A 113 -4.81 -4.12 5.60
C LEU A 113 -3.79 -3.06 6.06
N THR A 114 -4.18 -2.21 7.01
CA THR A 114 -3.30 -1.16 7.56
C THR A 114 -2.10 -1.77 8.29
N GLU A 115 -2.33 -2.86 9.02
CA GLU A 115 -1.27 -3.63 9.69
C GLU A 115 -0.29 -4.20 8.67
N CYS A 116 -0.77 -4.89 7.63
CA CYS A 116 0.07 -5.40 6.54
C CYS A 116 0.95 -4.29 5.92
N LEU A 117 0.34 -3.15 5.61
CA LEU A 117 1.05 -1.99 5.04
C LEU A 117 2.09 -1.40 6.01
N SER A 118 1.79 -1.38 7.30
CA SER A 118 2.72 -0.90 8.32
C SER A 118 3.91 -1.82 8.51
N SER A 119 3.72 -3.14 8.47
CA SER A 119 4.81 -4.10 8.60
C SER A 119 5.75 -4.06 7.39
N ALA A 120 5.21 -3.92 6.18
CA ALA A 120 6.02 -3.80 4.97
C ALA A 120 6.79 -2.47 4.87
N LYS A 121 6.39 -1.43 5.64
CA LYS A 121 7.11 -0.15 5.68
C LYS A 121 8.52 -0.31 6.25
N ASP A 122 8.70 -1.20 7.22
CA ASP A 122 9.98 -1.39 7.92
C ASP A 122 11.08 -1.96 7.01
N GLU A 123 10.73 -2.39 5.80
CA GLU A 123 11.67 -2.87 4.77
C GLU A 123 12.36 -1.70 4.02
N PHE A 124 11.84 -0.47 4.12
CA PHE A 124 12.40 0.70 3.46
C PHE A 124 13.33 1.48 4.38
N PRO A 125 14.43 2.07 3.85
CA PRO A 125 15.26 2.99 4.61
C PRO A 125 14.43 4.15 5.18
N LEU A 126 14.74 4.60 6.39
CA LEU A 126 14.00 5.68 7.07
C LEU A 126 13.90 6.96 6.23
N SER A 127 14.94 7.28 5.44
CA SER A 127 14.97 8.43 4.52
C SER A 127 13.96 8.34 3.37
N CYS A 128 13.37 7.17 3.13
CA CYS A 128 12.39 6.90 2.08
C CYS A 128 11.04 6.44 2.64
N SER A 129 10.82 6.56 3.96
CA SER A 129 9.64 6.01 4.64
C SER A 129 8.36 6.83 4.45
N SER A 130 8.45 8.07 3.98
CA SER A 130 7.27 8.91 3.72
C SER A 130 7.47 9.91 2.58
N LEU A 131 6.37 10.29 1.93
CA LEU A 131 6.28 11.31 0.90
C LEU A 131 4.96 12.08 1.08
N GLU A 132 5.03 13.41 1.10
CA GLU A 132 3.86 14.29 1.31
C GLU A 132 3.00 13.95 2.54
N GLY A 133 3.63 13.46 3.61
CA GLY A 133 2.94 13.05 4.84
C GLY A 133 2.26 11.68 4.78
N MET A 134 2.39 10.94 3.66
CA MET A 134 1.94 9.56 3.52
C MET A 134 3.13 8.59 3.69
N CYS A 135 2.87 7.40 4.25
CA CYS A 135 3.87 6.36 4.43
C CYS A 135 4.08 5.55 3.14
N LEU A 136 5.33 5.27 2.78
CA LEU A 136 5.66 4.36 1.69
C LEU A 136 5.51 2.91 2.15
N SER A 137 4.90 2.07 1.31
CA SER A 137 4.75 0.63 1.57
C SER A 137 4.66 -0.15 0.27
N SER A 138 4.60 -1.47 0.40
CA SER A 138 4.42 -2.40 -0.70
C SER A 138 3.57 -3.60 -0.32
N LEU A 139 2.92 -4.19 -1.32
CA LEU A 139 2.17 -5.44 -1.20
C LEU A 139 2.70 -6.45 -2.23
N GLU A 140 2.74 -7.73 -1.87
CA GLU A 140 3.15 -8.80 -2.78
C GLU A 140 2.07 -9.02 -3.86
N ARG A 141 2.50 -9.25 -5.11
CA ARG A 141 1.59 -9.50 -6.25
C ARG A 141 1.11 -10.95 -6.32
#